data_AF-A0A949YH44-F1
#
_entry.id   AF-A0A949YH44-F1
#
_cell.length_a   1.000
_cell.length_b   1.000
_cell.length_c   1.000
_cell.angle_alpha   90.00
_cell.angle_beta   90.00
_cell.angle_gamma   90.00
#
_symmetry.space_group_name_H-M   'P 1'
#
loop_
_entity.id
_entity.type
_entity.pdbx_description
1 polymer ?
#
loop_
_entity_poly.entity_id
_entity_poly.type
_entity_poly.pdbx_seq_one_letter_code
_entity_poly.pdbx_strand_id
1 'polypeptide(L)'
;MIGQRIRRCVLAAIVCAPWYVVTLAHAQSDPLPSWNDGPAKATIVEFVAKVAKKGSPDFVPPAERIAVFDNDGSLWAEQPIYFQLLFALDRVQALAPQHPGWKEKEPFALL
;
A
#
# COMPACT_ATOMS: atom_id res chain seq x y z
N MET A 1 44.94 -29.66 50.28
CA MET A 1 45.04 -28.82 49.07
C MET A 1 44.13 -29.36 47.93
N ILE A 2 42.81 -29.35 48.12
CA ILE A 2 41.83 -29.86 47.11
C ILE A 2 40.69 -28.87 46.81
N GLY A 3 40.46 -27.85 47.65
CA GLY A 3 39.27 -26.98 47.56
C GLY A 3 39.33 -25.75 46.64
N GLN A 4 40.46 -25.46 45.97
CA GLN A 4 40.61 -24.24 45.17
C GLN A 4 40.49 -24.42 43.65
N ARG A 5 40.41 -25.67 43.15
CA ARG A 5 40.33 -25.94 41.70
C ARG A 5 38.91 -26.02 41.14
N ILE A 6 37.89 -26.20 41.97
CA ILE A 6 36.49 -26.35 41.53
C ILE A 6 35.80 -24.99 41.29
N ARG A 7 36.31 -23.90 41.88
CA ARG A 7 35.72 -22.55 41.75
C ARG A 7 35.97 -21.85 40.40
N ARG A 8 36.79 -22.40 39.52
CA ARG A 8 37.09 -21.80 38.20
C ARG A 8 36.23 -22.33 37.05
N CYS A 9 35.42 -23.37 37.26
CA CYS A 9 34.61 -23.95 36.18
C CYS A 9 33.17 -23.41 36.10
N VAL A 10 32.73 -22.56 37.03
CA VAL A 10 31.32 -22.09 37.08
C VAL A 10 31.13 -20.70 36.44
N LEU A 11 32.20 -20.01 36.00
CA LEU A 11 32.12 -18.61 35.55
C LEU A 11 32.27 -18.37 34.04
N ALA A 12 32.27 -19.42 33.20
CA ALA A 12 32.54 -19.26 31.77
C ALA A 12 31.53 -19.95 30.83
N ALA A 13 30.24 -19.95 31.18
CA ALA A 13 29.19 -20.48 30.30
C ALA A 13 27.91 -19.62 30.25
N ILE A 14 28.02 -18.31 30.46
CA ILE A 14 26.90 -17.35 30.29
C ILE A 14 27.23 -16.31 29.20
N VAL A 15 28.06 -16.64 28.22
CA VAL A 15 28.38 -15.71 27.13
C VAL A 15 28.22 -16.44 25.80
N CYS A 16 27.39 -15.86 24.94
CA CYS A 16 27.09 -16.26 23.55
C CYS A 16 26.01 -17.33 23.35
N ALA A 17 24.79 -17.08 23.84
CA ALA A 17 23.63 -17.37 23.01
C ALA A 17 23.29 -16.08 22.25
N PRO A 18 23.53 -15.96 20.94
CA PRO A 18 23.00 -14.84 20.19
C PRO A 18 21.48 -14.93 20.32
N TRP A 19 20.88 -13.97 21.02
CA TRP A 19 19.44 -13.76 21.00
C TRP A 19 19.09 -13.32 19.59
N TYR A 20 18.94 -14.28 18.69
CA TYR A 20 18.18 -14.08 17.47
C TYR A 20 16.74 -13.85 17.92
N VAL A 21 16.42 -12.60 18.25
CA VAL A 21 15.03 -12.14 18.28
C VAL A 21 14.58 -12.20 16.83
N VAL A 22 14.04 -13.34 16.43
CA VAL A 22 13.29 -13.45 15.19
C VAL A 22 12.05 -12.61 15.40
N THR A 23 12.06 -11.39 14.86
CA THR A 23 10.84 -10.59 14.75
C THR A 23 9.91 -11.34 13.82
N LEU A 24 8.97 -12.09 14.40
CA LEU A 24 7.85 -12.64 13.65
C LEU A 24 7.11 -11.45 13.03
N ALA A 25 7.07 -11.39 11.70
CA ALA A 25 6.24 -10.42 11.00
C ALA A 25 4.79 -10.64 11.46
N HIS A 26 4.23 -9.66 12.16
CA HIS A 26 2.82 -9.69 12.52
C HIS A 26 2.01 -9.41 11.27
N ALA A 27 1.26 -10.41 10.80
CA ALA A 27 0.21 -10.17 9.83
C ALA A 27 -0.82 -9.21 10.45
N GLN A 28 -1.16 -8.15 9.71
CA GLN A 28 -2.18 -7.20 10.14
C GLN A 28 -3.51 -7.94 10.33
N SER A 29 -4.06 -7.93 11.55
CA SER A 29 -5.32 -8.62 11.87
C SER A 29 -6.56 -7.81 11.47
N ASP A 30 -6.43 -6.49 11.41
CA ASP A 30 -7.46 -5.60 10.87
C ASP A 30 -7.42 -5.65 9.34
N PRO A 31 -8.52 -6.03 8.65
CA PRO A 31 -8.56 -6.07 7.19
C PRO A 31 -8.38 -4.70 6.53
N LEU A 32 -8.63 -3.58 7.24
CA LEU A 32 -8.56 -2.21 6.72
C LEU A 32 -7.87 -1.28 7.74
N PRO A 33 -6.56 -1.47 8.00
CA PRO A 33 -5.84 -0.82 9.11
C PRO A 33 -5.60 0.68 8.92
N SER A 34 -5.66 1.17 7.67
CA SER A 34 -5.53 2.59 7.33
C SER A 34 -6.87 3.33 7.29
N TRP A 35 -7.97 2.63 7.61
CA TRP A 35 -9.31 3.21 7.64
C TRP A 35 -9.70 3.56 9.07
N ASN A 36 -10.18 4.79 9.26
CA ASN A 36 -10.82 5.19 10.51
C ASN A 36 -12.04 4.28 10.77
N ASP A 37 -12.28 3.97 12.04
CA ASP A 37 -13.50 3.27 12.43
C ASP A 37 -14.71 4.18 12.19
N GLY A 38 -15.68 3.68 11.45
CA GLY A 38 -16.85 4.44 11.05
C GLY A 38 -17.71 3.72 10.00
N PRO A 39 -18.81 4.36 9.56
CA PRO A 39 -19.81 3.72 8.71
C PRO A 39 -19.24 3.16 7.39
N ALA A 40 -18.27 3.84 6.79
CA ALA A 40 -17.66 3.40 5.54
C ALA A 40 -16.89 2.08 5.69
N LYS A 41 -15.97 2.00 6.66
CA LYS A 41 -15.20 0.78 6.96
C LYS A 41 -16.13 -0.39 7.30
N ALA A 42 -17.11 -0.15 8.17
CA ALA A 42 -18.10 -1.16 8.56
C ALA A 42 -18.88 -1.69 7.35
N THR A 43 -19.39 -0.78 6.51
CA THR A 43 -20.18 -1.15 5.32
C THR A 43 -19.37 -1.99 4.34
N ILE A 44 -18.11 -1.63 4.08
CA ILE A 44 -17.23 -2.39 3.18
C ILE A 44 -17.00 -3.80 3.71
N VAL A 45 -16.63 -3.94 4.99
CA VAL A 45 -16.34 -5.24 5.60
C VAL A 45 -17.58 -6.13 5.64
N GLU A 46 -18.73 -5.57 6.03
CA GLU A 46 -20.00 -6.29 6.06
C GLU A 46 -20.45 -6.73 4.67
N PHE A 47 -20.36 -5.85 3.67
CA PHE A 47 -20.70 -6.16 2.29
C PHE A 47 -19.85 -7.32 1.77
N VAL A 48 -18.52 -7.24 1.91
CA VAL A 48 -17.60 -8.29 1.49
C VAL A 48 -17.91 -9.61 2.20
N ALA A 49 -18.18 -9.58 3.51
CA ALA A 49 -18.53 -10.78 4.27
C ALA A 49 -19.84 -11.43 3.77
N LYS A 50 -20.87 -10.63 3.48
CA LYS A 50 -22.17 -11.12 2.97
C LYS A 50 -22.03 -11.77 1.60
N VAL A 51 -21.33 -11.12 0.66
CA VAL A 51 -21.22 -11.63 -0.72
C VAL A 51 -20.21 -12.78 -0.85
N ALA A 52 -19.25 -12.89 0.07
CA ALA A 52 -18.25 -13.96 0.04
C ALA A 52 -18.69 -15.25 0.75
N LYS A 53 -19.64 -15.18 1.70
CA LYS A 53 -20.04 -16.32 2.54
C LYS A 53 -20.96 -17.30 1.78
N LYS A 54 -20.49 -18.53 1.56
CA LYS A 54 -21.31 -19.61 0.99
C LYS A 54 -22.58 -19.82 1.84
N GLY A 55 -23.73 -19.94 1.18
CA GLY A 55 -25.03 -20.08 1.83
C GLY A 55 -25.63 -18.76 2.37
N SER A 56 -24.93 -17.63 2.20
CA SER A 56 -25.55 -16.31 2.36
C SER A 56 -26.62 -16.11 1.28
N PRO A 57 -27.77 -15.48 1.59
CA PRO A 57 -28.74 -15.08 0.56
C PRO A 57 -28.13 -14.09 -0.45
N ASP A 58 -27.08 -13.37 -0.07
CA ASP A 58 -26.37 -12.40 -0.92
C ASP A 58 -25.11 -12.97 -1.58
N PHE A 59 -24.89 -14.29 -1.51
CA PHE A 59 -23.65 -14.91 -2.01
C PHE A 59 -23.45 -14.65 -3.51
N VAL A 60 -22.29 -14.11 -3.87
CA VAL A 60 -21.86 -13.90 -5.26
C VAL A 60 -20.77 -14.91 -5.60
N PRO A 61 -20.90 -15.70 -6.70
CA PRO A 61 -19.85 -16.58 -7.17
C PRO A 61 -18.52 -15.82 -7.40
N PRO A 62 -17.35 -16.40 -7.11
CA PRO A 62 -16.07 -15.69 -7.24
C PRO A 62 -15.83 -15.01 -8.60
N ALA A 63 -16.29 -15.64 -9.70
CA ALA A 63 -16.12 -15.09 -11.05
C ALA A 63 -16.94 -13.81 -11.31
N GLU A 64 -17.96 -13.53 -10.49
CA GLU A 64 -18.87 -12.39 -10.63
C GLU A 64 -18.52 -11.26 -9.65
N ARG A 65 -17.52 -11.43 -8.79
CA ARG A 65 -17.10 -10.44 -7.78
C ARG A 65 -16.23 -9.35 -8.41
N ILE A 66 -16.85 -8.51 -9.23
CA ILE A 66 -16.20 -7.41 -9.92
C ILE A 66 -16.50 -6.10 -9.17
N ALA A 67 -15.45 -5.42 -8.72
CA ALA A 67 -15.51 -4.07 -8.16
C ALA A 67 -14.79 -3.11 -9.11
N VAL A 68 -15.39 -1.94 -9.36
CA VAL A 68 -14.82 -0.90 -10.21
C VAL A 68 -14.52 0.33 -9.36
N PHE A 69 -13.38 0.96 -9.63
CA PHE A 69 -12.95 2.18 -8.98
C PHE A 69 -12.59 3.18 -10.07
N ASP A 70 -13.00 4.43 -9.87
CA ASP A 70 -12.43 5.53 -10.63
C ASP A 70 -10.96 5.74 -10.23
N ASN A 71 -10.18 6.45 -11.03
CA ASN A 71 -8.76 6.67 -10.80
C ASN A 71 -8.50 8.04 -10.15
N ASP A 72 -8.73 9.13 -10.89
CA ASP A 72 -8.55 10.50 -10.43
C ASP A 72 -9.49 10.83 -9.26
N GLY A 73 -8.96 11.41 -8.18
CA GLY A 73 -9.74 11.74 -6.98
C GLY A 73 -10.18 10.55 -6.13
N SER A 74 -10.04 9.31 -6.62
CA SER A 74 -10.45 8.08 -5.94
C SER A 74 -9.26 7.22 -5.48
N LEU A 75 -8.39 6.82 -6.41
CA LEU A 75 -7.19 6.03 -6.11
C LEU A 75 -5.93 6.90 -5.94
N TRP A 76 -5.93 8.10 -6.52
CA TRP A 76 -4.86 9.06 -6.37
C TRP A 76 -5.37 10.50 -6.40
N ALA A 77 -4.50 11.46 -6.06
CA ALA A 77 -4.86 12.87 -6.03
C ALA A 77 -5.13 13.43 -7.44
N GLU A 78 -6.08 14.36 -7.54
CA GLU A 78 -6.41 15.05 -8.80
C GLU A 78 -6.33 16.57 -8.69
N GLN A 79 -6.00 17.07 -7.50
CA GLN A 79 -5.95 18.50 -7.23
C GLN A 79 -4.52 19.03 -7.34
N PRO A 80 -4.32 20.25 -7.89
CA PRO A 80 -5.34 21.15 -8.42
C PRO A 80 -5.79 20.81 -9.85
N ILE A 81 -5.06 19.94 -10.55
CA ILE A 81 -5.36 19.45 -11.89
C ILE A 81 -4.87 18.00 -12.05
N TYR A 82 -5.48 17.25 -12.97
CA TYR A 82 -5.19 15.82 -13.20
C TYR A 82 -3.72 15.55 -13.52
N PHE A 83 -3.18 14.45 -12.99
CA PHE A 83 -1.81 14.00 -13.23
C PHE A 83 -1.49 13.86 -14.73
N GLN A 84 -2.44 13.34 -15.51
CA GLN A 84 -2.26 13.19 -16.95
C GLN A 84 -2.12 14.53 -17.68
N LEU A 85 -2.84 15.57 -17.23
CA LEU A 85 -2.73 16.91 -17.80
C LEU A 85 -1.36 17.52 -17.46
N LEU A 86 -0.92 17.42 -16.20
CA LEU A 86 0.41 17.86 -15.79
C LEU A 86 1.51 17.20 -16.64
N PHE A 87 1.42 15.88 -16.83
CA PHE A 87 2.34 15.16 -17.69
C PHE A 87 2.29 15.66 -19.14
N ALA A 88 1.10 15.84 -19.72
CA ALA A 88 0.96 16.30 -21.09
C ALA A 88 1.61 17.68 -21.29
N LEU A 89 1.42 18.61 -20.35
CA LEU A 89 2.05 19.93 -20.38
C LEU A 89 3.59 19.83 -20.36
N ASP A 90 4.14 19.02 -19.44
CA ASP A 90 5.58 18.78 -19.36
C ASP A 90 6.14 18.18 -20.66
N ARG A 91 5.40 17.24 -21.28
CA ARG A 91 5.78 16.65 -22.57
C ARG A 91 5.75 17.66 -23.71
N VAL A 92 4.75 18.53 -23.77
CA VAL A 92 4.70 19.59 -24.79
C VAL A 92 5.90 20.50 -24.64
N GLN A 93 6.20 20.97 -23.42
CA GLN A 93 7.35 21.84 -23.17
C GLN A 93 8.68 21.17 -23.57
N ALA A 94 8.87 19.90 -23.23
CA ALA A 94 10.08 19.16 -23.56
C ALA A 94 10.26 18.92 -25.07
N LEU A 95 9.15 18.79 -25.82
CA LEU A 95 9.16 18.49 -27.25
C LEU A 95 9.04 19.73 -28.14
N ALA A 96 8.61 20.88 -27.61
CA ALA A 96 8.41 22.11 -28.37
C ALA A 96 9.61 22.52 -29.25
N PRO A 97 10.89 22.36 -28.85
CA PRO A 97 12.02 22.67 -29.73
C PRO A 97 12.07 21.85 -31.03
N GLN A 98 11.46 20.66 -31.03
CA GLN A 98 11.38 19.76 -32.19
C GLN A 98 10.15 20.03 -33.07
N HIS A 99 9.23 20.88 -32.60
CA HIS A 99 7.96 21.18 -33.25
C HIS A 99 7.70 22.70 -33.30
N PRO A 100 8.48 23.47 -34.09
CA PRO A 100 8.43 24.93 -34.07
C PRO A 100 7.04 25.51 -34.40
N GLY A 101 6.26 24.85 -35.28
CA GLY A 101 4.92 25.27 -35.65
C GLY A 101 3.83 25.11 -34.57
N TRP A 102 4.19 24.60 -33.38
CA TRP A 102 3.26 24.56 -32.24
C TRP A 102 3.03 25.95 -31.61
N LYS A 103 3.96 26.90 -31.81
CA LYS A 103 3.82 28.27 -31.28
C LYS A 103 2.63 29.03 -31.88
N GLU A 104 2.26 28.71 -33.12
CA GLU A 104 1.15 29.37 -33.81
C GLU A 104 -0.11 28.49 -33.88
N LYS A 105 -0.11 27.30 -33.26
CA LYS A 105 -1.19 26.32 -33.41
C LYS A 105 -1.82 25.92 -32.08
N GLU A 106 -3.12 26.18 -31.97
CA GLU A 106 -3.97 25.69 -30.89
C GLU A 106 -4.03 24.14 -30.83
N PRO A 107 -4.04 23.53 -29.63
CA PRO A 107 -4.02 24.16 -28.29
C PRO A 107 -2.61 24.47 -27.75
N PHE A 108 -1.55 24.19 -28.51
CA PHE A 108 -0.17 24.35 -28.03
C PHE A 108 0.27 25.81 -27.92
N ALA A 109 -0.33 26.71 -28.71
CA ALA A 109 -0.07 28.14 -28.65
C ALA A 109 -0.49 28.80 -27.33
N LEU A 110 -1.31 28.13 -26.51
CA LEU A 110 -1.76 28.59 -25.19
C LEU A 110 -0.83 28.18 -24.04
N LEU A 111 0.22 27.41 -24.34
CA LEU A 111 1.16 26.82 -23.39
C LEU A 111 2.52 27.50 -23.45
#